data_AF-A0A6A8QE78-F1
#
_entry.id   AF-A0A6A8QE78-F1
#
_cell.length_a   1.000
_cell.length_b   1.000
_cell.length_c   1.000
_cell.angle_alpha   90.00
_cell.angle_beta   90.00
_cell.angle_gamma   90.00
#
_symmetry.space_group_name_H-M   'P 1'
#
loop_
_entity.id
_entity.type
_entity.pdbx_description
1 polymer ?
#
loop_
_entity_poly.entity_id
_entity_poly.type
_entity_poly.pdbx_seq_one_letter_code
_entity_poly.pdbx_strand_id
1 'polypeptide(L)'
;MLLFGKSQGKNSKDDPQAELQRQAIERQKTRIRELLEKMRDASPADAERFHQMIKDLCKDKTLPVEFKRKAMDYARSYECNANMRGTDSLLRDAMRLAAAEHMKERGQKLSEARKLYGKACTLGADQDFRKAAQRLMETIMMTGGVQRPGPSRAKPLDTAPKAPNRAKC
;
A
#
# COMPACT_ATOMS: atom_id res chain seq x y z
N MET A 1 18.62 -2.89 -76.41
CA MET A 1 19.08 -3.56 -75.17
C MET A 1 19.09 -2.52 -74.06
N LEU A 2 18.10 -2.59 -73.17
CA LEU A 2 17.89 -1.61 -72.09
C LEU A 2 18.64 -2.04 -70.82
N LEU A 3 19.11 -1.02 -70.11
CA LEU A 3 20.09 -1.04 -69.02
C LEU A 3 19.62 -1.79 -67.77
N PHE A 4 20.52 -2.61 -67.20
CA PHE A 4 20.40 -3.20 -65.88
C PHE A 4 20.46 -2.12 -64.78
N GLY A 5 19.30 -1.76 -64.23
CA GLY A 5 19.21 -0.99 -62.99
C GLY A 5 19.49 -1.87 -61.77
N LYS A 6 20.73 -1.84 -61.26
CA LYS A 6 21.07 -2.38 -59.94
C LYS A 6 20.46 -1.49 -58.86
N SER A 7 19.33 -1.91 -58.31
CA SER A 7 18.80 -1.43 -57.04
C SER A 7 19.77 -1.85 -55.92
N GLN A 8 20.59 -0.91 -55.45
CA GLN A 8 21.39 -1.10 -54.23
C GLN A 8 20.45 -1.03 -53.02
N GLY A 9 20.32 -2.16 -52.33
CA GLY A 9 19.70 -2.23 -51.01
C GLY A 9 20.48 -1.35 -50.02
N LYS A 10 19.85 -0.25 -49.59
CA LYS A 10 20.28 0.51 -48.42
C LYS A 10 20.07 -0.36 -47.18
N ASN A 11 21.14 -1.03 -46.74
CA ASN A 11 21.22 -1.59 -45.40
C ASN A 11 21.22 -0.45 -44.39
N SER A 12 20.04 -0.11 -43.87
CA SER A 12 19.81 0.85 -42.79
C SER A 12 20.18 0.25 -41.43
N LYS A 13 21.46 -0.08 -41.22
CA LYS A 13 21.91 -0.68 -39.95
C LYS A 13 22.52 0.28 -38.94
N ASP A 14 22.99 1.47 -39.33
CA ASP A 14 23.65 2.38 -38.39
C ASP A 14 23.18 3.82 -38.62
N ASP A 15 22.01 4.17 -38.07
CA ASP A 15 21.64 5.57 -37.90
C ASP A 15 22.05 5.99 -36.48
N PRO A 16 23.13 6.78 -36.31
CA PRO A 16 23.62 7.21 -34.99
C PRO A 16 22.53 7.86 -34.15
N GLN A 17 21.54 8.48 -34.80
CA GLN A 17 20.43 9.14 -34.13
C GLN A 17 19.45 8.12 -33.51
N ALA A 18 19.25 6.96 -34.16
CA ALA A 18 18.45 5.87 -33.62
C ALA A 18 19.14 5.17 -32.44
N GLU A 19 20.47 5.01 -32.50
CA GLU A 19 21.30 4.48 -31.41
C GLU A 19 21.18 5.36 -30.15
N LEU A 20 21.32 6.68 -30.31
CA LEU A 20 21.20 7.65 -29.22
C LEU A 20 19.82 7.65 -28.58
N GLN A 21 18.76 7.56 -29.39
CA GLN A 21 17.38 7.44 -28.89
C GLN A 21 17.17 6.15 -28.09
N ARG A 22 17.70 5.02 -28.57
CA ARG A 22 17.63 3.74 -27.83
C ARG A 22 18.35 3.84 -26.49
N GLN A 23 19.55 4.41 -26.46
CA GLN A 23 20.30 4.60 -25.22
C GLN A 23 19.57 5.54 -24.24
N ALA A 24 18.95 6.62 -24.72
CA ALA A 24 18.16 7.52 -23.89
C ALA A 24 16.96 6.79 -23.24
N ILE A 25 16.24 5.99 -24.02
CA ILE A 25 15.12 5.17 -23.54
C ILE A 25 15.59 4.17 -22.48
N GLU A 26 16.71 3.47 -22.71
CA GLU A 26 17.23 2.50 -21.74
C GLU A 26 17.73 3.16 -20.45
N ARG A 27 18.35 4.33 -20.52
CA ARG A 27 18.72 5.11 -19.33
C ARG A 27 17.48 5.48 -18.51
N GLN A 28 16.40 5.89 -19.18
CA GLN A 28 15.15 6.25 -18.51
C GLN A 28 14.47 5.03 -17.87
N LYS A 29 14.43 3.88 -18.57
CA LYS A 29 13.94 2.62 -18.00
C LYS A 29 14.75 2.21 -16.78
N THR A 30 16.08 2.35 -16.83
CA THR A 30 16.98 2.04 -15.72
C THR A 30 16.67 2.91 -14.51
N ARG A 31 16.53 4.23 -14.71
CA ARG A 31 16.13 5.15 -13.63
C ARG A 31 14.78 4.78 -13.00
N ILE A 32 13.80 4.37 -13.79
CA ILE A 32 12.50 3.91 -13.27
C ILE A 32 12.67 2.63 -12.44
N ARG A 33 13.48 1.67 -12.89
CA ARG A 33 13.76 0.44 -12.14
C ARG A 33 14.47 0.73 -10.81
N GLU A 34 15.42 1.65 -10.79
CA GLU A 34 16.11 2.07 -9.55
C GLU A 34 15.14 2.71 -8.54
N LEU A 35 14.20 3.53 -9.02
CA LEU A 35 13.17 4.10 -8.15
C LEU A 35 12.24 3.01 -7.59
N LEU A 36 11.82 2.05 -8.43
CA LEU A 36 11.02 0.91 -8.00
C LEU A 36 11.73 0.06 -6.94
N GLU A 37 13.04 -0.15 -7.09
CA GLU A 37 13.82 -0.90 -6.10
C GLU A 37 13.86 -0.15 -4.76
N LYS A 38 14.10 1.17 -4.80
CA LYS A 38 14.08 2.03 -3.60
C LYS A 38 12.73 2.06 -2.89
N MET A 39 11.62 1.78 -3.60
CA MET A 39 10.28 1.78 -3.01
C MET A 39 9.98 0.56 -2.14
N ARG A 40 10.69 -0.57 -2.31
CA ARG A 40 10.34 -1.85 -1.64
C ARG A 40 10.22 -1.71 -0.13
N ASP A 41 11.20 -1.05 0.49
CA ASP A 41 11.30 -0.86 1.93
C ASP A 41 11.17 0.62 2.35
N ALA A 42 10.70 1.47 1.44
CA ALA A 42 10.52 2.89 1.70
C ALA A 42 9.45 3.15 2.78
N SER A 43 9.57 4.30 3.44
CA SER A 43 8.51 4.88 4.25
C SER A 43 7.29 5.21 3.37
N PRO A 44 6.06 5.31 3.92
CA PRO A 44 4.88 5.69 3.15
C PRO A 44 5.06 7.02 2.37
N ALA A 45 5.70 8.02 2.99
CA ALA A 45 5.94 9.32 2.37
C ALA A 45 6.96 9.24 1.22
N ASP A 46 8.05 8.49 1.41
CA ASP A 46 9.04 8.28 0.35
C ASP A 46 8.47 7.47 -0.81
N ALA A 47 7.64 6.45 -0.51
CA ALA A 47 6.98 5.64 -1.52
C ALA A 47 6.03 6.49 -2.37
N GLU A 48 5.23 7.37 -1.77
CA GLU A 48 4.38 8.32 -2.52
C GLU A 48 5.21 9.26 -3.39
N ARG A 49 6.32 9.81 -2.87
CA ARG A 49 7.24 10.64 -3.64
C ARG A 49 7.82 9.89 -4.84
N PHE A 50 8.31 8.67 -4.63
CA PHE A 50 8.89 7.86 -5.70
C PHE A 50 7.85 7.45 -6.74
N HIS A 51 6.63 7.12 -6.33
CA HIS A 51 5.53 6.86 -7.27
C HIS A 51 5.28 8.10 -8.13
N GLN A 52 5.21 9.29 -7.55
CA GLN A 52 5.04 10.52 -8.31
C GLN A 52 6.21 10.76 -9.29
N MET A 53 7.45 10.52 -8.87
CA MET A 53 8.62 10.60 -9.77
C MET A 53 8.54 9.60 -10.93
N ILE A 54 8.13 8.36 -10.68
CA ILE A 54 7.93 7.34 -11.73
C ILE A 54 6.81 7.78 -12.68
N LYS A 55 5.70 8.28 -12.16
CA LYS A 55 4.59 8.82 -12.94
C LYS A 55 5.03 9.95 -13.86
N ASP A 56 5.87 10.85 -13.38
CA ASP A 56 6.42 11.94 -14.17
C ASP A 56 7.38 11.45 -15.26
N LEU A 57 8.24 10.47 -14.96
CA LEU A 57 9.10 9.84 -15.97
C LEU A 57 8.29 9.09 -17.04
N CYS A 58 7.17 8.47 -16.66
CA CYS A 58 6.28 7.75 -17.58
C CYS A 58 5.49 8.66 -18.54
N LYS A 59 5.52 10.00 -18.36
CA LYS A 59 4.91 10.96 -19.31
C LYS A 59 5.62 10.99 -20.65
N ASP A 60 6.89 10.55 -20.70
CA ASP A 60 7.67 10.51 -21.93
C ASP A 60 7.02 9.60 -22.98
N LYS A 61 6.71 10.14 -24.16
CA LYS A 61 6.03 9.41 -25.24
C LYS A 61 6.91 8.33 -25.87
N THR A 62 8.23 8.43 -25.75
CA THR A 62 9.19 7.49 -26.34
C THR A 62 9.27 6.17 -25.56
N LEU A 63 8.86 6.16 -24.29
CA LEU A 63 8.82 4.96 -23.49
C LEU A 63 7.72 3.99 -23.98
N PRO A 64 8.02 2.67 -24.09
CA PRO A 64 7.02 1.67 -24.48
C PRO A 64 5.81 1.65 -23.52
N VAL A 65 4.60 1.61 -24.08
CA VAL A 65 3.33 1.64 -23.32
C VAL A 65 3.28 0.49 -22.30
N GLU A 66 3.65 -0.71 -22.72
CA GLU A 66 3.70 -1.89 -21.85
C GLU A 66 4.65 -1.73 -20.66
N PHE A 67 5.78 -1.05 -20.87
CA PHE A 67 6.73 -0.76 -19.80
C PHE A 67 6.14 0.24 -18.81
N LYS A 68 5.51 1.32 -19.29
CA LYS A 68 4.84 2.31 -18.43
C LYS A 68 3.76 1.68 -17.57
N ARG A 69 2.90 0.84 -18.17
CA ARG A 69 1.82 0.15 -17.45
C ARG A 69 2.39 -0.67 -16.31
N LYS A 70 3.34 -1.57 -16.61
CA LYS A 70 4.00 -2.41 -15.59
C LYS A 70 4.67 -1.57 -14.51
N ALA A 71 5.41 -0.52 -14.87
CA ALA A 71 6.08 0.34 -13.91
C ALA A 71 5.10 1.04 -12.96
N MET A 72 3.97 1.53 -13.47
CA MET A 72 2.92 2.15 -12.67
C MET A 72 2.19 1.14 -11.78
N ASP A 73 1.94 -0.07 -12.27
CA ASP A 73 1.33 -1.14 -11.48
C ASP A 73 2.23 -1.54 -10.30
N TYR A 74 3.54 -1.69 -10.55
CA TYR A 74 4.51 -1.95 -9.48
C TYR A 74 4.61 -0.79 -8.50
N ALA A 75 4.69 0.46 -8.98
CA ALA A 75 4.76 1.64 -8.12
C ALA A 75 3.52 1.73 -7.21
N ARG A 76 2.32 1.51 -7.76
CA ARG A 76 1.06 1.44 -7.00
C ARG A 76 1.09 0.34 -5.95
N SER A 77 1.54 -0.87 -6.32
CA SER A 77 1.63 -2.00 -5.39
C SER A 77 2.62 -1.73 -4.25
N TYR A 78 3.80 -1.19 -4.55
CA TYR A 78 4.78 -0.86 -3.52
C TYR A 78 4.33 0.29 -2.61
N GLU A 79 3.67 1.33 -3.15
CA GLU A 79 3.07 2.38 -2.32
C GLU A 79 1.98 1.80 -1.42
N CYS A 80 1.13 0.91 -1.94
CA CYS A 80 0.12 0.23 -1.14
C CYS A 80 0.76 -0.53 0.04
N ASN A 81 1.77 -1.35 -0.26
CA ASN A 81 2.49 -2.14 0.75
C ASN A 81 3.17 -1.25 1.81
N ALA A 82 3.78 -0.13 1.39
CA ALA A 82 4.39 0.82 2.33
C ALA A 82 3.34 1.41 3.28
N ASN A 83 2.17 1.81 2.76
CA ASN A 83 1.06 2.29 3.59
C ASN A 83 0.53 1.21 4.54
N MET A 84 0.39 -0.05 4.09
CA MET A 84 -0.03 -1.17 4.93
C MET A 84 0.94 -1.38 6.11
N ARG A 85 2.24 -1.45 5.84
CA ARG A 85 3.28 -1.57 6.89
C ARG A 85 3.26 -0.38 7.85
N GLY A 86 3.09 0.84 7.31
CA GLY A 86 2.99 2.06 8.10
C GLY A 86 1.79 2.05 9.03
N THR A 87 0.62 1.64 8.53
CA THR A 87 -0.59 1.43 9.34
C THR A 87 -0.31 0.43 10.46
N ASP A 88 0.23 -0.74 10.15
CA ASP A 88 0.49 -1.77 11.17
C ASP A 88 1.45 -1.28 12.26
N SER A 89 2.53 -0.57 11.88
CA SER A 89 3.47 0.01 12.84
C SER A 89 2.79 1.01 13.78
N LEU A 90 2.00 1.93 13.23
CA LEU A 90 1.29 2.94 14.01
C LEU A 90 0.23 2.33 14.93
N LEU A 91 -0.45 1.26 14.50
CA LEU A 91 -1.42 0.56 15.33
C LEU A 91 -0.74 -0.16 16.50
N ARG A 92 0.42 -0.78 16.28
CA ARG A 92 1.23 -1.38 17.36
C ARG A 92 1.70 -0.33 18.36
N ASP A 93 2.14 0.83 17.89
CA ASP A 93 2.54 1.93 18.78
C ASP A 93 1.34 2.49 19.55
N ALA A 94 0.19 2.64 18.90
CA ALA A 94 -1.05 3.05 19.56
C ALA A 94 -1.48 2.04 20.64
N MET A 95 -1.31 0.73 20.43
CA MET A 95 -1.55 -0.29 21.47
C MET A 95 -0.62 -0.11 22.68
N ARG A 96 0.68 0.10 22.45
CA ARG A 96 1.65 0.31 23.54
C ARG A 96 1.31 1.57 24.35
N LEU A 97 1.00 2.67 23.67
CA LEU A 97 0.59 3.93 24.30
C LEU A 97 -0.72 3.78 25.07
N ALA A 98 -1.65 2.96 24.58
CA ALA A 98 -2.89 2.68 25.28
C ALA A 98 -2.66 1.89 26.58
N ALA A 99 -1.74 0.92 26.57
CA ALA A 99 -1.35 0.17 27.77
C ALA A 99 -0.60 1.04 28.81
N ALA A 100 0.15 2.05 28.35
CA ALA A 100 0.85 3.02 29.19
C ALA A 100 0.00 4.25 29.58
N GLU A 101 -1.31 4.22 29.31
CA GLU A 101 -2.27 5.30 29.59
C GLU A 101 -1.97 6.66 28.93
N HIS A 102 -1.14 6.67 27.88
CA HIS A 102 -0.78 7.84 27.09
C HIS A 102 -1.86 8.19 26.05
N MET A 103 -3.05 8.58 26.51
CA MET A 103 -4.25 8.69 25.67
C MET A 103 -4.17 9.73 24.54
N LYS A 104 -3.42 10.82 24.74
CA LYS A 104 -3.23 11.88 23.74
C LYS A 104 -2.39 11.39 22.56
N GLU A 105 -1.20 10.85 22.83
CA GLU A 105 -0.31 10.30 21.80
C GLU A 105 -0.94 9.10 21.10
N ARG A 106 -1.66 8.24 21.84
CA ARG A 106 -2.47 7.16 21.25
C ARG A 106 -3.42 7.70 20.19
N GLY A 107 -4.14 8.78 20.49
CA GLY A 107 -5.08 9.41 19.56
C GLY A 107 -4.40 9.93 18.29
N GLN A 108 -3.20 10.50 18.41
CA GLN A 108 -2.39 10.95 17.27
C GLN A 108 -2.00 9.77 16.38
N LYS A 109 -1.48 8.68 16.98
CA LYS A 109 -1.10 7.47 16.25
C LYS A 109 -2.28 6.80 15.55
N LEU A 110 -3.45 6.72 16.18
CA LEU A 110 -4.67 6.24 15.52
C LEU A 110 -5.11 7.13 14.35
N SER A 111 -4.98 8.44 14.47
CA SER A 111 -5.30 9.38 13.40
C SER A 111 -4.38 9.20 12.19
N GLU A 112 -3.08 9.08 12.43
CA GLU A 112 -2.08 8.78 11.39
C GLU A 112 -2.34 7.41 10.74
N ALA A 113 -2.59 6.37 11.55
CA ALA A 113 -2.88 5.03 11.07
C ALA A 113 -4.10 5.01 10.13
N ARG A 114 -5.17 5.74 10.47
CA ARG A 114 -6.38 5.87 9.63
C ARG A 114 -6.09 6.52 8.27
N LYS A 115 -5.20 7.53 8.23
CA LYS A 115 -4.81 8.19 6.97
C LYS A 115 -4.11 7.21 6.04
N LEU A 116 -3.09 6.51 6.54
CA LEU A 116 -2.36 5.50 5.77
C LEU A 116 -3.25 4.32 5.37
N TYR A 117 -4.14 3.89 6.27
CA TYR A 117 -5.13 2.84 5.99
C TYR A 117 -6.06 3.22 4.84
N GLY A 118 -6.59 4.44 4.85
CA GLY A 118 -7.45 4.95 3.78
C GLY A 118 -6.73 4.95 2.43
N LYS A 119 -5.48 5.43 2.42
CA LYS A 119 -4.62 5.41 1.22
C LYS A 119 -4.38 3.98 0.73
N ALA A 120 -4.00 3.06 1.60
CA ALA A 120 -3.82 1.64 1.26
C ALA A 120 -5.10 1.05 0.62
N CYS A 121 -6.28 1.34 1.18
CA CYS A 121 -7.56 0.90 0.64
C CYS A 121 -7.82 1.45 -0.78
N THR A 122 -7.54 2.74 -1.03
CA THR A 122 -7.68 3.33 -2.37
C THR A 122 -6.71 2.74 -3.38
N LEU A 123 -5.51 2.36 -2.92
CA LEU A 123 -4.49 1.75 -3.77
C LEU A 123 -4.75 0.26 -4.05
N GLY A 124 -5.69 -0.36 -3.35
CA GLY A 124 -6.13 -1.73 -3.62
C GLY A 124 -5.63 -2.75 -2.61
N ALA A 125 -5.38 -2.35 -1.36
CA ALA A 125 -5.07 -3.29 -0.29
C ALA A 125 -6.13 -4.39 -0.21
N ASP A 126 -5.70 -5.61 0.10
CA ASP A 126 -6.53 -6.81 0.12
C ASP A 126 -7.57 -6.77 1.25
N GLN A 127 -8.56 -7.66 1.17
CA GLN A 127 -9.68 -7.67 2.11
C GLN A 127 -9.25 -8.11 3.52
N ASP A 128 -8.23 -8.95 3.64
CA ASP A 128 -7.78 -9.48 4.92
C ASP A 128 -7.06 -8.40 5.73
N PHE A 129 -6.17 -7.65 5.10
CA PHE A 129 -5.57 -6.45 5.68
C PHE A 129 -6.64 -5.46 6.14
N ARG A 130 -7.64 -5.18 5.30
CA ARG A 130 -8.72 -4.24 5.63
C ARG A 130 -9.45 -4.63 6.92
N LYS A 131 -9.90 -5.89 6.97
CA LYS A 131 -10.60 -6.44 8.14
C LYS A 131 -9.70 -6.45 9.38
N ALA A 132 -8.45 -6.86 9.25
CA ALA A 132 -7.51 -6.95 10.36
C ALA A 132 -7.20 -5.57 10.96
N ALA A 133 -6.83 -4.58 10.12
CA ALA A 133 -6.52 -3.23 10.54
C ALA A 133 -7.74 -2.55 11.18
N GLN A 134 -8.94 -2.74 10.61
CA GLN A 134 -10.18 -2.19 11.16
C GLN A 134 -10.49 -2.76 12.55
N ARG A 135 -10.47 -4.09 12.71
CA ARG A 135 -10.68 -4.73 14.02
C ARG A 135 -9.66 -4.27 15.05
N LEU A 136 -8.41 -4.08 14.64
CA LEU A 136 -7.37 -3.64 15.54
C LEU A 136 -7.58 -2.19 15.99
N MET A 137 -7.95 -1.28 15.08
CA MET A 137 -8.35 0.09 15.41
C MET A 137 -9.51 0.12 16.42
N GLU A 138 -10.56 -0.66 16.18
CA GLU A 138 -11.72 -0.78 17.09
C GLU A 138 -11.29 -1.31 18.47
N THR A 139 -10.45 -2.34 18.49
CA THR A 139 -9.94 -2.92 19.74
C THR A 139 -9.15 -1.90 20.56
N ILE A 140 -8.26 -1.13 19.93
CA ILE A 140 -7.47 -0.09 20.59
C ILE A 140 -8.38 0.99 21.19
N MET A 141 -9.42 1.40 20.45
CA MET A 141 -10.37 2.41 20.90
C MET A 141 -11.23 1.93 22.07
N MET A 142 -11.71 0.69 22.05
CA MET A 142 -12.69 0.17 23.03
C MET A 142 -12.05 -0.41 24.29
N THR A 143 -10.86 -1.00 24.18
CA THR A 143 -10.25 -1.79 25.27
C THR A 143 -8.89 -1.27 25.71
N GLY A 144 -8.41 -0.18 25.10
CA GLY A 144 -7.04 0.28 25.33
C GLY A 144 -5.98 -0.67 24.77
N GLY A 145 -6.32 -1.46 23.75
CA GLY A 145 -5.37 -2.38 23.10
C GLY A 145 -5.21 -3.73 23.78
N VAL A 146 -5.99 -4.03 24.83
CA VAL A 146 -6.03 -5.35 25.45
C VAL A 146 -6.86 -6.29 24.57
N GLN A 147 -6.19 -7.07 23.72
CA GLN A 147 -6.83 -8.23 23.10
C GLN A 147 -7.19 -9.21 24.22
N ARG A 148 -8.50 -9.41 24.48
CA ARG A 148 -8.94 -10.49 25.37
C ARG A 148 -9.01 -11.78 24.56
N PRO A 149 -8.11 -12.76 24.78
CA PRO A 149 -8.24 -14.07 24.17
C PRO A 149 -9.35 -14.82 24.90
N GLY A 150 -10.60 -14.67 24.46
CA GLY A 150 -11.72 -15.47 24.95
C GLY A 150 -13.07 -14.75 24.92
N PRO A 151 -14.18 -15.52 24.94
CA PRO A 151 -15.53 -14.95 25.02
C PRO A 151 -15.65 -14.08 26.28
N SER A 152 -16.11 -12.85 26.11
CA SER A 152 -16.35 -11.94 27.22
C SER A 152 -17.31 -12.62 28.20
N ARG A 153 -16.88 -12.76 29.46
CA ARG A 153 -17.66 -13.29 30.58
C ARG A 153 -18.84 -12.39 30.98
N ALA A 154 -19.54 -11.78 30.02
CA ALA A 154 -20.82 -11.15 30.28
C ALA A 154 -21.91 -12.24 30.24
N LYS A 155 -21.99 -13.03 31.32
CA LYS A 155 -23.28 -13.63 31.67
C LYS A 155 -24.10 -12.53 32.35
N PRO A 156 -25.38 -12.30 32.00
CA PRO A 156 -26.26 -11.53 32.86
C PRO A 156 -26.27 -12.20 34.23
N LEU A 157 -26.07 -11.43 35.30
CA LEU A 157 -26.33 -11.93 36.65
C LEU A 157 -27.82 -12.25 36.74
N ASP A 158 -28.17 -13.52 36.59
CA ASP A 158 -29.48 -14.07 36.91
C ASP A 158 -29.55 -14.32 38.43
N THR A 159 -29.34 -13.25 39.20
CA THR A 159 -29.57 -13.22 40.66
C THR A 159 -30.93 -12.62 40.98
N ALA A 160 -31.95 -12.97 40.19
CA ALA A 160 -33.32 -12.77 40.61
C ALA A 160 -33.70 -13.94 41.55
N PRO A 161 -34.08 -13.70 42.82
CA PRO A 161 -34.53 -14.77 43.70
C PRO A 161 -35.78 -15.43 43.10
N LYS A 162 -35.76 -16.76 42.97
CA LYS A 162 -36.92 -17.54 42.52
C LYS A 162 -38.09 -17.25 43.48
N ALA A 163 -39.17 -16.69 42.94
CA ALA A 163 -40.40 -16.51 43.70
C ALA A 163 -40.90 -17.88 44.22
N PRO A 164 -41.25 -18.00 45.51
CA PRO A 164 -41.73 -19.26 46.06
C PRO A 164 -43.07 -19.65 45.42
N ASN A 165 -43.12 -20.89 44.96
CA ASN A 165 -44.24 -21.49 44.27
C ASN A 165 -45.43 -21.60 45.25
N ARG A 166 -46.37 -20.65 45.22
CA ARG A 166 -47.66 -20.77 45.92
C ARG A 166 -48.55 -21.76 45.16
N ALA A 167 -48.38 -23.05 45.43
CA ALA A 167 -49.40 -24.04 45.13
C ALA A 167 -50.66 -23.70 45.94
N LYS A 168 -51.76 -23.45 45.23
CA LYS A 168 -53.07 -23.19 45.80
C LYS A 168 -53.58 -24.47 46.47
N CYS A 169 -54.00 -24.35 47.73
CA CYS A 169 -54.97 -25.26 48.35
C CYS A 169 -56.36 -24.97 47.77
#